data_AF-A0A1I5Y272-F1
#
_entry.id   AF-A0A1I5Y272-F1
#
_cell.length_a   1.000
_cell.length_b   1.000
_cell.length_c   1.000
_cell.angle_alpha   90.00
_cell.angle_beta   90.00
_cell.angle_gamma   90.00
#
_symmetry.space_group_name_H-M   'P 1'
#
loop_
_entity.id
_entity.type
_entity.pdbx_description
1 polymer ?
#
loop_
_entity_poly.entity_id
_entity_poly.type
_entity_poly.pdbx_seq_one_letter_code
_entity_poly.pdbx_strand_id
1 'polypeptide(L)' 'MLVAVLKTLFDRDLNELGQEIEAYQDKKALWHVEPGISNSGGNLCLHLLGTLNTYIGAELGNSG' A
#
# COMPACT_ATOMS: atom_id res chain seq x y z
N MET A 1 18.50 -16.44 -2.85
CA MET A 1 18.99 -15.12 -3.30
C MET A 1 17.83 -14.18 -3.66
N LEU A 2 16.94 -14.55 -4.59
CA LEU A 2 15.82 -13.68 -5.02
C LEU A 2 14.81 -13.34 -3.90
N VAL A 3 14.38 -14.32 -3.09
CA VAL A 3 13.40 -14.08 -2.01
C VAL A 3 13.90 -13.05 -0.99
N ALA A 4 15.20 -13.08 -0.65
CA ALA A 4 15.77 -12.11 0.28
C ALA A 4 15.78 -10.68 -0.29
N VAL A 5 16.04 -10.55 -1.60
CA VAL A 5 15.94 -9.26 -2.31
C VAL A 5 14.51 -8.75 -2.30
N LEU A 6 13.54 -9.61 -2.65
CA LEU A 6 12.12 -9.22 -2.65
C LEU A 6 11.65 -8.79 -1.26
N LYS A 7 12.02 -9.52 -0.19
CA LYS A 7 11.71 -9.11 1.18
C LYS A 7 12.25 -7.73 1.51
N THR A 8 13.48 -7.44 1.09
CA THR A 8 14.12 -6.14 1.32
C THR A 8 13.39 -5.01 0.57
N LEU A 9 13.01 -5.26 -0.68
CA LEU A 9 12.27 -4.29 -1.49
C LEU A 9 10.87 -4.03 -0.91
N PHE A 10 10.12 -5.08 -0.58
CA PHE A 10 8.81 -4.93 0.03
C PHE A 10 8.88 -4.20 1.37
N ASP A 11 9.82 -4.54 2.24
CA ASP A 11 9.96 -3.86 3.54
C ASP A 11 10.30 -2.38 3.36
N ARG A 12 11.24 -2.04 2.48
CA ARG A 12 11.58 -0.64 2.18
C ARG A 12 10.37 0.12 1.62
N ASP A 13 9.78 -0.41 0.56
CA ASP A 13 8.76 0.32 -0.22
C ASP A 13 7.44 0.44 0.56
N LEU A 14 7.09 -0.54 1.39
CA LEU A 14 5.92 -0.46 2.27
C LEU A 14 6.13 0.53 3.42
N ASN A 15 7.35 0.65 3.94
CA ASN A 15 7.68 1.67 4.92
C ASN A 15 7.63 3.09 4.31
N GLU A 16 8.14 3.26 3.09
CA GLU A 16 8.03 4.52 2.33
C GLU A 16 6.55 4.89 2.09
N LEU A 17 5.73 3.94 1.62
CA LEU A 17 4.28 4.15 1.47
C LEU A 17 3.63 4.58 2.80
N GLY A 18 4.01 3.96 3.92
CA GLY A 18 3.54 4.35 5.25
C GLY A 18 3.85 5.82 5.56
N GLN A 19 5.09 6.25 5.30
CA GLN A 19 5.51 7.65 5.48
C GLN A 19 4.76 8.61 4.55
N GLU A 20 4.51 8.24 3.30
CA GLU A 20 3.72 9.03 2.36
C GLU A 20 2.27 9.22 2.85
N ILE A 21 1.66 8.17 3.42
CA ILE A 21 0.32 8.24 3.99
C ILE A 21 0.31 9.13 5.25
N GLU A 22 1.32 9.03 6.10
CA GLU A 22 1.48 9.87 7.29
C GLU A 22 1.77 11.34 6.96
N ALA A 23 2.35 11.63 5.78
CA ALA A 23 2.66 12.98 5.35
C ALA A 23 1.40 13.84 5.06
N TYR A 24 0.23 13.23 4.87
CA TYR A 24 -1.04 13.94 4.72
C TYR A 24 -1.41 14.70 6.00
N GLN A 25 -1.25 16.02 5.98
CA GLN A 25 -1.58 16.90 7.11
C GLN A 25 -3.09 16.95 7.41
N ASP A 26 -3.93 16.78 6.38
CA ASP A 26 -5.37 16.68 6.52
C ASP A 26 -5.85 15.28 6.12
N LYS A 27 -6.49 14.58 7.07
CA LYS A 27 -7.08 13.27 6.83
C LYS A 27 -8.16 13.30 5.75
N LYS A 28 -8.84 14.43 5.53
CA LYS A 28 -9.81 14.55 4.42
C LYS A 28 -9.12 14.56 3.07
N ALA A 29 -7.92 15.15 2.98
CA ALA A 29 -7.15 15.19 1.74
C ALA A 29 -6.70 13.78 1.31
N LEU A 30 -6.43 12.87 2.27
CA LEU A 30 -6.10 11.47 1.97
C LEU A 30 -7.20 10.79 1.14
N TRP A 31 -8.47 11.13 1.40
CA TRP A 31 -9.63 10.52 0.76
C TRP A 31 -10.21 11.38 -0.37
N HIS A 32 -9.63 12.56 -0.63
CA HIS A 32 -10.08 13.45 -1.69
C HIS A 32 -9.67 12.92 -3.07
N VAL A 33 -10.58 13.04 -4.04
CA VAL A 33 -10.32 12.72 -5.45
C VAL A 33 -10.29 14.04 -6.21
N GLU A 34 -9.10 14.44 -6.66
CA GLU A 34 -8.90 15.66 -7.45
C GLU A 34 -9.54 15.50 -8.85
N PRO A 35 -10.12 16.56 -9.45
CA PRO A 35 -10.65 16.50 -10.80
C PRO A 35 -9.61 16.00 -11.81
N GLY A 36 -9.99 14.99 -12.60
CA GLY A 36 -9.10 14.34 -13.56
C GLY A 36 -8.31 13.15 -13.01
N ILE A 37 -8.43 12.84 -11.71
CA ILE A 37 -7.90 11.62 -11.09
C ILE A 37 -9.05 10.69 -10.73
N SER A 38 -8.86 9.37 -10.88
CA SER A 38 -9.92 8.39 -10.63
C SER A 38 -10.00 7.88 -9.18
N ASN A 39 -8.91 7.99 -8.42
CA ASN A 39 -8.82 7.44 -7.07
C ASN A 39 -8.06 8.39 -6.14
N SER A 40 -8.46 8.43 -4.87
CA SER A 40 -7.73 9.13 -3.82
C SER A 40 -6.49 8.36 -3.39
N GLY A 41 -5.55 9.02 -2.71
CA GLY A 41 -4.36 8.36 -2.15
C GLY A 41 -4.72 7.23 -1.20
N GLY A 42 -5.74 7.45 -0.34
CA GLY A 42 -6.25 6.44 0.57
C GLY A 42 -6.83 5.22 -0.15
N ASN A 43 -7.60 5.42 -1.23
CA ASN A 43 -8.14 4.31 -2.01
C ASN A 43 -7.03 3.50 -2.69
N LEU A 44 -6.02 4.15 -3.25
CA LEU A 44 -4.88 3.46 -3.86
C LEU A 44 -4.10 2.63 -2.83
N CYS A 45 -3.89 3.16 -1.62
CA CYS A 45 -3.30 2.40 -0.51
C CYS A 45 -4.13 1.16 -0.16
N LEU A 46 -5.46 1.29 -0.07
CA LEU A 46 -6.34 0.14 0.18
C LEU A 46 -6.27 -0.92 -0.94
N HIS A 47 -6.20 -0.51 -2.21
CA HIS A 47 -6.03 -1.45 -3.32
C HIS A 47 -4.69 -2.22 -3.23
N LEU A 48 -3.61 -1.55 -2.83
CA LEU A 48 -2.32 -2.19 -2.59
C LEU A 48 -2.39 -3.20 -1.44
N LEU A 49 -2.96 -2.81 -0.30
CA LEU A 49 -3.13 -3.70 0.85
C LEU A 49 -4.01 -4.91 0.53
N GLY A 50 -5.11 -4.71 -0.20
CA GLY A 50 -5.96 -5.81 -0.67
C GLY A 50 -5.18 -6.80 -1.54
N THR A 51 -4.37 -6.28 -2.47
CA THR A 51 -3.50 -7.09 -3.34
C THR A 51 -2.49 -7.90 -2.52
N LEU A 52 -1.84 -7.29 -1.53
CA LEU A 52 -0.88 -7.96 -0.65
C LEU A 52 -1.55 -9.03 0.21
N ASN A 53 -2.74 -8.76 0.75
CA ASN A 53 -3.51 -9.73 1.51
C ASN A 53 -3.89 -10.94 0.64
N THR A 54 -4.27 -10.75 -0.62
CA THR A 54 -4.53 -11.86 -1.53
C THR A 54 -3.27 -12.67 -1.80
N TYR A 55 -2.22 -12.06 -2.35
CA TYR A 55 -1.09 -12.84 -2.88
C TYR A 55 -0.05 -13.25 -1.84
N ILE A 56 0.11 -12.49 -0.76
CA ILE A 56 1.06 -12.82 0.31
C ILE A 56 0.31 -13.42 1.49
N GLY A 57 -0.76 -12.76 1.96
CA GLY A 57 -1.53 -13.19 3.12
C GLY A 57 -2.24 -14.54 2.91
N ALA A 58 -3.01 -14.67 1.83
CA ALA A 58 -3.80 -15.88 1.55
C ALA A 58 -2.92 -16.99 0.97
N GLU A 59 -2.21 -16.73 -0.13
CA GLU A 59 -1.47 -17.78 -0.84
C GLU A 59 -0.23 -18.29 -0.10
N LEU A 60 0.51 -17.42 0.60
CA LEU A 60 1.74 -17.81 1.31
C LEU A 60 1.52 -17.94 2.82
N GLY A 61 0.70 -17.06 3.40
CA GLY A 61 0.43 -17.02 4.84
C GLY A 61 -0.70 -17.93 5.30
N ASN A 62 -1.56 -18.43 4.40
CA ASN A 62 -2.80 -19.14 4.73
C ASN A 62 -3.68 -18.37 5.75
N SER A 63 -3.65 -17.04 5.65
CA SER A 63 -4.23 -16.11 6.64
C SER A 63 -5.17 -15.08 6.02
N GLY A 64 -5.56 -15.30 4.76
CA GLY A 64 -6.37 -14.38 3.95
C GLY A 64 -7.70 -14.01 4.60
#